data_AF-A0A2D6R0P0-F1
#
_entry.id   AF-A0A2D6R0P0-F1
#
_cell.length_a   1.000
_cell.length_b   1.000
_cell.length_c   1.000
_cell.angle_alpha   90.00
_cell.angle_beta   90.00
_cell.angle_gamma   90.00
#
_symmetry.space_group_name_H-M   'P 1'
#
loop_
_entity.id
_entity.type
_entity.pdbx_description
1 polymer ?
#
loop_
_entity_poly.entity_id
_entity_poly.type
_entity_poly.pdbx_seq_one_letter_code
_entity_poly.pdbx_strand_id
1 'polypeptide(L)' 'MANLTGAELKEADLKEADLPRKNLIRADLSRANLIRAGLTGAFADEDTIWPEGFDPEAAGVIFG' A
#
# COMPACT_ATOMS: atom_id res chain seq x y z
N MET A 1 14.30 7.32 0.33
CA MET A 1 12.83 7.28 0.49
C MET A 1 12.26 6.95 -0.88
N ALA A 2 11.46 5.90 -1.01
CA ALA A 2 10.88 5.54 -2.31
C ALA A 2 9.52 6.22 -2.40
N ASN A 3 9.31 6.99 -3.46
CA ASN A 3 8.01 7.49 -3.83
C ASN A 3 7.37 6.47 -4.77
N LEU A 4 6.22 5.92 -4.39
CA LEU A 4 5.45 4.95 -5.16
C LEU A 4 4.13 5.57 -5.63
N THR A 5 4.07 6.90 -5.73
CA THR A 5 2.91 7.61 -6.27
C THR A 5 2.60 7.07 -7.67
N GLY A 6 1.37 6.58 -7.88
CA GLY A 6 0.94 6.03 -9.17
C GLY A 6 1.62 4.72 -9.58
N ALA A 7 2.26 4.01 -8.65
CA ALA A 7 2.93 2.76 -8.97
C ALA A 7 1.93 1.65 -9.34
N GLU A 8 2.20 0.95 -10.43
CA GLU A 8 1.47 -0.26 -10.83
C GLU A 8 2.09 -1.47 -10.09
N LEU A 9 1.54 -1.79 -8.91
CA LEU A 9 1.96 -2.91 -8.04
C LEU A 9 0.94 -4.05 -8.03
N LYS A 10 0.07 -4.07 -9.03
CA LYS A 10 -0.95 -5.09 -9.21
C LYS A 10 -0.32 -6.48 -9.24
N GLU A 11 -0.90 -7.40 -8.47
CA GLU A 11 -0.43 -8.80 -8.34
C GLU A 11 1.01 -8.95 -7.82
N ALA A 12 1.64 -7.88 -7.32
CA ALA A 12 2.99 -7.95 -6.79
C ALA A 12 3.06 -8.81 -5.52
N ASP A 13 4.13 -9.58 -5.37
CA ASP A 13 4.45 -10.23 -4.10
C ASP A 13 5.21 -9.26 -3.19
N LEU A 14 4.48 -8.62 -2.28
CA LEU A 14 4.97 -7.66 -1.30
C LEU A 14 4.92 -8.23 0.12
N LYS A 15 4.92 -9.56 0.23
CA LYS A 15 4.92 -10.25 1.51
C LYS A 15 6.13 -9.81 2.33
N GLU A 16 5.88 -9.44 3.58
CA GLU A 16 6.91 -8.97 4.53
C GLU A 16 7.71 -7.75 4.01
N ALA A 17 7.21 -7.05 2.99
CA ALA A 17 7.88 -5.86 2.46
C ALA A 17 7.90 -4.72 3.47
N ASP A 18 9.01 -4.00 3.51
CA ASP A 18 9.19 -2.81 4.33
C ASP A 18 8.71 -1.56 3.58
N LEU A 19 7.44 -1.22 3.76
CA LEU A 19 6.77 -0.04 3.17
C LEU A 19 6.37 1.07 4.18
N PRO A 20 6.96 1.21 5.38
CA PRO A 20 6.54 2.24 6.32
C PRO A 20 6.91 3.63 5.76
N ARG A 21 6.00 4.59 5.95
CA ARG A 21 6.18 5.98 5.52
C ARG A 21 6.45 6.17 4.03
N LYS A 22 6.06 5.21 3.19
CA LYS A 22 6.06 5.37 1.73
C LYS A 22 4.86 6.16 1.27
N ASN A 23 5.01 6.88 0.18
CA ASN A 23 3.88 7.51 -0.50
C ASN A 23 3.33 6.52 -1.54
N LEU A 24 2.13 6.00 -1.29
CA LEU A 24 1.37 5.06 -2.12
C LEU A 24 0.17 5.75 -2.80
N ILE A 25 0.07 7.07 -2.77
CA ILE A 25 -0.98 7.85 -3.43
C ILE A 25 -1.16 7.37 -4.87
N ARG A 26 -2.39 7.06 -5.27
CA ARG A 26 -2.74 6.53 -6.60
C ARG A 26 -2.08 5.20 -6.99
N ALA A 27 -1.45 4.47 -6.06
CA ALA A 27 -0.86 3.18 -6.39
C ALA A 27 -1.96 2.13 -6.61
N ASP A 28 -1.75 1.26 -7.59
CA ASP A 28 -2.59 0.07 -7.79
C ASP A 28 -1.93 -1.14 -7.12
N LEU A 29 -2.42 -1.53 -5.95
CA LEU A 29 -2.04 -2.74 -5.21
C LEU A 29 -3.09 -3.86 -5.38
N SER A 30 -3.98 -3.76 -6.37
CA SER A 30 -5.02 -4.77 -6.57
C SER A 30 -4.38 -6.17 -6.71
N ARG A 31 -4.94 -7.14 -5.98
CA ARG A 31 -4.44 -8.52 -5.92
C ARG A 31 -2.99 -8.69 -5.42
N ALA A 32 -2.34 -7.64 -4.91
CA ALA A 32 -1.00 -7.75 -4.34
C ALA A 32 -1.01 -8.60 -3.05
N ASN A 33 0.06 -9.34 -2.82
CA ASN A 33 0.25 -10.08 -1.58
C ASN A 33 0.86 -9.17 -0.52
N LEU A 34 0.04 -8.64 0.40
CA LEU A 34 0.46 -7.75 1.49
C LEU A 34 0.60 -8.47 2.85
N ILE A 35 0.71 -9.81 2.85
CA ILE A 35 0.83 -10.57 4.10
C ILE A 35 2.06 -10.07 4.86
N ARG A 36 1.84 -9.58 6.09
CA ARG A 36 2.87 -9.03 6.98
C ARG A 36 3.67 -7.85 6.39
N ALA A 37 3.17 -7.18 5.35
CA ALA A 37 3.80 -5.97 4.86
C ALA A 37 3.76 -4.87 5.94
N GLY A 38 4.89 -4.19 6.15
CA GLY A 38 4.97 -3.05 7.06
C GLY A 38 4.44 -1.80 6.38
N LEU A 39 3.19 -1.42 6.61
CA LEU A 39 2.54 -0.26 5.98
C LEU A 39 2.31 0.91 6.94
N THR A 40 2.75 0.78 8.19
CA THR A 40 2.51 1.80 9.23
C THR A 40 3.06 3.16 8.81
N GLY A 41 2.17 4.15 8.79
CA GLY A 41 2.46 5.52 8.39
C GLY A 41 2.67 5.73 6.90
N ALA A 42 2.40 4.73 6.04
CA ALA A 42 2.32 4.95 4.60
C ALA A 42 1.17 5.92 4.28
N PHE A 43 1.33 6.72 3.23
CA PHE A 43 0.32 7.68 2.78
C PHE A 43 -0.42 7.14 1.56
N ALA A 44 -1.74 7.22 1.58
CA ALA A 44 -2.61 6.84 0.48
C ALA A 44 -3.75 7.87 0.34
N ASP A 45 -4.43 7.83 -0.79
CA ASP A 45 -5.60 8.66 -1.11
C ASP A 45 -6.77 7.78 -1.59
N GLU A 46 -7.90 8.39 -1.92
CA GLU A 46 -9.09 7.69 -2.44
C GLU A 46 -8.85 6.96 -3.76
N ASP A 47 -7.82 7.37 -4.52
CA ASP A 47 -7.43 6.77 -5.79
C ASP A 47 -6.53 5.53 -5.60
N THR A 48 -6.05 5.26 -4.38
CA THR A 48 -5.19 4.12 -4.09
C THR A 48 -6.02 2.83 -4.03
N ILE A 49 -5.65 1.84 -4.83
CA ILE A 49 -6.40 0.57 -4.94
C ILE A 49 -5.74 -0.49 -4.08
N TRP A 50 -6.49 -1.06 -3.13
CA TRP A 50 -6.02 -2.11 -2.23
C TRP A 50 -6.43 -3.51 -2.70
N PRO A 51 -5.76 -4.59 -2.22
CA PRO A 51 -6.27 -5.94 -2.40
C PRO A 51 -7.69 -6.09 -1.80
N GLU A 52 -8.49 -6.96 -2.41
CA GLU A 52 -9.84 -7.26 -1.91
C GLU A 52 -9.78 -7.76 -0.46
N GLY A 53 -10.62 -7.20 0.41
CA GLY A 53 -10.68 -7.56 1.83
C GLY A 53 -9.50 -7.07 2.68
N PHE A 54 -8.58 -6.29 2.10
CA PHE A 54 -7.52 -5.64 2.87
C PHE A 54 -8.04 -4.39 3.59
N ASP A 55 -7.71 -4.26 4.86
CA ASP A 55 -8.02 -3.09 5.68
C ASP A 55 -6.76 -2.21 5.84
N PRO A 56 -6.63 -1.12 5.06
CA PRO A 56 -5.48 -0.22 5.14
C PRO A 56 -5.44 0.59 6.44
N GLU A 57 -6.59 0.94 7.02
CA GLU A 57 -6.64 1.68 8.28
C GLU A 57 -6.10 0.81 9.43
N ALA A 58 -6.51 -0.47 9.48
CA ALA A 58 -5.97 -1.43 10.45
C ALA A 58 -4.46 -1.69 10.27
N ALA A 59 -3.93 -1.55 9.05
CA ALA A 59 -2.50 -1.63 8.77
C ALA A 59 -1.72 -0.35 9.18
N GLY A 60 -2.42 0.69 9.62
CA GLY A 60 -1.85 1.97 10.05
C GLY A 60 -1.49 2.90 8.88
N VAL A 61 -2.16 2.74 7.73
CA VAL A 61 -2.05 3.67 6.60
C VAL A 61 -2.72 4.99 6.96
N ILE A 62 -2.14 6.09 6.50
CA ILE A 62 -2.63 7.45 6.67
C ILE A 62 -3.28 7.90 5.35
N PHE A 63 -4.54 8.30 5.42
CA PHE A 63 -5.25 8.89 4.30
C PHE A 63 -5.12 10.42 4.34
N GLY A 64 -4.90 11.05 3.18
CA GLY A 64 -4.73 12.50 3.05
C GLY A 64 -5.13 13.03 1.69
#